data_AF-A0A832AQJ4-F1
#
_entry.id   AF-A0A832AQJ4-F1
#
_cell.length_a   1.000
_cell.length_b   1.000
_cell.length_c   1.000
_cell.angle_alpha   90.00
_cell.angle_beta   90.00
_cell.angle_gamma   90.00
#
_symmetry.space_group_name_H-M   'P 1'
#
loop_
_entity.id
_entity.type
_entity.pdbx_description
1 polymer ?
#
loop_
_entity_poly.entity_id
_entity_poly.type
_entity_poly.pdbx_seq_one_letter_code
_entity_poly.pdbx_strand_id
1 'polypeptide(L)'
;MRALRSTLAISLMVASAAALAMPSFYTVFKQTFKVPEGSALAKANCAVCHSQVPKLNPFGVDIQKAMKELKTNKVTPEVLKKVENLDSDKDGVKNIDEIKKGTLPGDPKSK
;
A
#
# COMPACT_ATOMS: atom_id res chain seq x y z
N MET A 1 -5.76 -65.51 28.72
CA MET A 1 -4.72 -64.87 27.89
C MET A 1 -5.17 -63.46 27.50
N ARG A 2 -4.36 -62.45 27.87
CA ARG A 2 -4.16 -61.12 27.23
C ARG A 2 -5.41 -60.25 27.04
N ALA A 3 -5.71 -59.34 27.97
CA ALA A 3 -5.12 -57.99 28.09
C ALA A 3 -5.48 -57.04 26.91
N LEU A 4 -6.36 -56.08 27.24
CA LEU A 4 -6.27 -54.65 26.94
C LEU A 4 -5.73 -54.23 25.56
N ARG A 5 -6.61 -53.66 24.72
CA ARG A 5 -6.21 -52.80 23.60
C ARG A 5 -7.04 -51.51 23.63
N SER A 6 -6.57 -50.56 24.43
CA SER A 6 -6.84 -49.13 24.27
C SER A 6 -6.36 -48.65 22.90
N THR A 7 -7.14 -47.82 22.22
CA THR A 7 -6.70 -46.80 21.23
C THR A 7 -7.93 -45.94 20.92
N LEU A 8 -8.20 -44.91 21.73
CA LEU A 8 -7.79 -43.52 21.50
C LEU A 8 -8.27 -42.98 20.13
N ALA A 9 -9.55 -42.63 20.04
CA ALA A 9 -10.07 -41.82 18.93
C ALA A 9 -9.65 -40.36 19.17
N ILE A 10 -8.67 -39.91 18.40
CA ILE A 10 -8.11 -38.56 18.43
C ILE A 10 -9.14 -37.59 17.85
N SER A 11 -9.76 -36.79 18.72
CA SER A 11 -10.55 -35.63 18.35
C SER A 11 -9.64 -34.57 17.73
N LEU A 12 -9.68 -34.45 16.40
CA LEU A 12 -8.93 -33.43 15.65
C LEU A 12 -9.64 -32.08 15.79
N MET A 13 -9.28 -31.33 16.84
CA MET A 13 -9.74 -29.97 17.07
C MET A 13 -9.00 -29.03 16.10
N VAL A 14 -9.63 -28.67 14.99
CA VAL A 14 -9.10 -27.71 14.02
C VAL A 14 -9.23 -26.31 14.61
N ALA A 15 -8.17 -25.80 15.24
CA ALA A 15 -8.05 -24.40 15.61
C ALA A 15 -7.66 -23.59 14.37
N SER A 16 -8.65 -23.04 13.66
CA SER A 16 -8.41 -22.11 12.56
C SER A 16 -7.93 -20.77 13.12
N ALA A 17 -6.62 -20.53 13.11
CA ALA A 17 -6.05 -19.21 13.34
C ALA A 17 -6.50 -18.27 12.22
N ALA A 18 -7.33 -17.28 12.55
CA ALA A 18 -7.70 -16.23 11.62
C ALA A 18 -6.44 -15.41 11.25
N ALA A 19 -5.92 -15.61 10.04
CA ALA A 19 -4.85 -14.77 9.51
C ALA A 19 -5.41 -13.38 9.20
N LEU A 20 -5.16 -12.42 10.10
CA LEU A 20 -5.47 -11.01 9.88
C LEU A 20 -4.56 -10.45 8.77
N ALA A 21 -5.06 -10.39 7.53
CA ALA A 21 -4.34 -9.78 6.42
C ALA A 21 -4.21 -8.26 6.65
N MET A 22 -2.97 -7.75 6.65
CA MET A 22 -2.75 -6.30 6.74
C MET A 22 -3.20 -5.61 5.44
N PRO A 23 -3.74 -4.38 5.51
CA PRO A 23 -4.08 -3.61 4.33
C PRO A 23 -2.86 -3.46 3.41
N SER A 24 -3.08 -3.63 2.11
CA SER A 24 -2.03 -3.35 1.12
C SER A 24 -1.67 -1.86 1.14
N PHE A 25 -0.44 -1.52 0.73
CA PHE A 25 -0.01 -0.13 0.56
C PHE A 25 -1.01 0.70 -0.26
N TYR A 26 -1.56 0.09 -1.31
CA TYR A 26 -2.53 0.74 -2.19
C TYR A 26 -3.89 0.97 -1.51
N THR A 27 -4.30 0.05 -0.63
CA THR A 27 -5.50 0.24 0.20
C THR A 27 -5.36 1.46 1.10
N VAL A 28 -4.23 1.58 1.81
CA VAL A 28 -3.94 2.73 2.67
C VAL A 28 -3.90 4.03 1.86
N PHE A 29 -3.28 4.00 0.68
CA PHE A 29 -3.22 5.15 -0.23
C PHE A 29 -4.62 5.63 -0.66
N LYS A 30 -5.45 4.72 -1.17
CA LYS A 30 -6.81 5.07 -1.60
C LYS A 30 -7.66 5.61 -0.46
N GLN A 31 -7.58 5.00 0.72
CA GLN A 31 -8.35 5.42 1.89
C GLN A 31 -7.89 6.79 2.41
N THR A 32 -6.58 7.03 2.48
CA THR A 32 -6.01 8.28 2.98
C THR A 32 -6.41 9.46 2.09
N PHE A 33 -6.28 9.31 0.77
CA PHE A 33 -6.53 10.40 -0.17
C PHE A 33 -7.93 10.44 -0.76
N LYS A 34 -8.77 9.44 -0.48
CA LYS A 34 -10.11 9.29 -1.08
C LYS A 34 -10.05 9.39 -2.61
N VAL A 35 -9.18 8.58 -3.21
CA VAL A 35 -8.90 8.59 -4.65
C VAL A 35 -10.20 8.47 -5.45
N PRO A 36 -10.45 9.34 -6.44
CA PRO A 36 -11.65 9.27 -7.27
C PRO A 36 -11.77 7.92 -7.98
N GLU A 37 -12.89 7.24 -7.83
CA GLU A 37 -13.12 5.95 -8.50
C GLU A 37 -13.14 6.11 -10.03
N GLY A 38 -12.70 5.08 -10.75
CA GLY A 38 -12.65 5.10 -12.22
C GLY A 38 -11.52 5.94 -12.84
N SER A 39 -10.83 6.77 -12.05
CA SER A 39 -9.70 7.60 -12.50
C SER A 39 -8.48 6.79 -12.96
N ALA A 40 -7.56 7.46 -13.66
CA ALA A 40 -6.28 6.86 -14.03
C ALA A 40 -5.51 6.40 -12.78
N LEU A 41 -5.50 7.24 -11.74
CA LEU A 41 -4.88 6.91 -10.46
C LEU A 41 -5.51 5.69 -9.79
N ALA A 42 -6.85 5.56 -9.80
CA ALA A 42 -7.55 4.41 -9.24
C ALA A 42 -7.22 3.07 -9.92
N LYS A 43 -6.74 3.12 -11.17
CA LYS A 43 -6.33 1.95 -11.96
C LYS A 43 -4.83 1.68 -11.91
N ALA A 44 -4.03 2.65 -11.47
CA ALA A 44 -2.57 2.61 -11.55
C ALA A 44 -1.91 1.57 -10.63
N ASN A 45 -2.52 1.22 -9.48
CA ASN A 45 -1.99 0.23 -8.54
C ASN A 45 -0.48 0.44 -8.22
N CYS A 46 0.40 -0.46 -8.66
CA CYS A 46 1.85 -0.36 -8.46
C CYS A 46 2.46 0.85 -9.19
N ALA A 47 1.87 1.27 -10.30
CA ALA A 47 2.35 2.37 -11.13
C ALA A 47 2.23 3.75 -10.43
N VAL A 48 1.48 3.83 -9.33
CA VAL A 48 1.45 5.04 -8.48
C VAL A 48 2.84 5.38 -7.95
N CYS A 49 3.63 4.37 -7.55
CA CYS A 49 4.96 4.56 -6.96
C CYS A 49 6.11 4.00 -7.81
N HIS A 50 5.82 3.18 -8.81
CA HIS A 50 6.85 2.50 -9.61
C HIS A 50 6.74 2.91 -11.07
N SER A 51 7.87 3.26 -11.68
CA SER A 51 7.95 3.37 -13.14
C SER A 51 8.06 1.99 -13.79
N GLN A 52 8.74 1.07 -13.12
CA GLN A 52 8.83 -0.35 -13.46
C GLN A 52 9.27 -1.09 -12.21
N VAL A 53 8.53 -2.07 -11.68
CA VAL A 53 8.95 -2.77 -10.46
C VAL A 53 10.31 -3.46 -10.67
N PRO A 54 11.32 -3.29 -9.77
CA PRO A 54 11.29 -2.58 -8.47
C PRO A 54 11.73 -1.10 -8.50
N LYS A 55 11.99 -0.52 -9.66
CA LYS A 55 12.35 0.89 -9.87
C LYS A 55 11.19 1.84 -9.51
N LEU A 56 11.46 2.75 -8.58
CA LEU A 56 10.53 3.79 -8.15
C LEU A 56 10.39 4.89 -9.21
N ASN A 57 9.23 5.51 -9.27
CA ASN A 57 9.03 6.81 -9.93
C ASN A 57 9.37 7.94 -8.93
N PRO A 58 9.34 9.22 -9.34
CA PRO A 58 9.66 10.33 -8.44
C PRO A 58 8.82 10.35 -7.15
N PHE A 59 7.50 10.14 -7.26
CA PHE A 59 6.60 10.03 -6.10
C PHE A 59 7.00 8.89 -5.15
N GLY A 60 7.33 7.72 -5.69
CA GLY A 60 7.79 6.57 -4.94
C GLY A 60 9.11 6.81 -4.20
N VAL A 61 10.01 7.62 -4.77
CA VAL A 61 11.25 8.04 -4.11
C VAL A 61 10.95 8.92 -2.90
N ASP A 62 10.02 9.87 -3.03
CA ASP A 62 9.60 10.71 -1.89
C ASP A 62 8.90 9.91 -0.80
N ILE A 63 8.06 8.95 -1.18
CA ILE A 63 7.47 7.97 -0.23
C ILE A 63 8.57 7.21 0.50
N GLN A 64 9.56 6.68 -0.21
CA GLN A 64 10.67 5.94 0.40
C GLN A 64 11.47 6.83 1.36
N LYS A 65 11.70 8.09 1.00
CA LYS A 65 12.36 9.07 1.87
C LYS A 65 11.55 9.35 3.14
N ALA A 66 10.25 9.61 3.00
CA ALA A 66 9.35 9.83 4.13
C ALA A 66 9.27 8.61 5.06
N MET A 67 9.25 7.40 4.51
CA MET A 67 9.31 6.15 5.28
C MET A 67 10.60 6.05 6.11
N LYS A 68 11.76 6.38 5.51
CA LYS A 68 13.05 6.40 6.21
C LYS A 68 13.07 7.43 7.34
N GLU A 69 12.57 8.64 7.09
CA GLU A 69 12.47 9.71 8.10
C GLU A 69 11.58 9.31 9.29
N LEU A 70 10.45 8.66 9.01
CA LEU A 70 9.52 8.16 10.03
C LEU A 70 9.92 6.81 10.63
N LYS A 71 11.06 6.25 10.21
CA LYS A 71 11.58 4.94 10.67
C LYS A 71 10.53 3.82 10.56
N THR A 72 9.74 3.84 9.48
CA THR A 72 8.70 2.84 9.20
C THR A 72 9.03 2.04 7.94
N ASN A 73 8.66 0.76 7.95
CA ASN A 73 8.70 -0.11 6.77
C ASN A 73 7.32 -0.25 6.08
N LYS A 74 6.32 0.55 6.51
CA LYS A 74 4.97 0.54 5.97
C LYS A 74 4.59 1.92 5.44
N VAL A 75 3.85 1.98 4.32
CA VAL A 75 3.16 3.21 3.92
C VAL A 75 1.97 3.38 4.85
N THR A 76 2.03 4.41 5.69
CA THR A 76 0.98 4.80 6.61
C THR A 76 0.37 6.14 6.14
N PRO A 77 -0.80 6.53 6.66
CA PRO A 77 -1.34 7.86 6.39
C PRO A 77 -0.36 9.00 6.73
N GLU A 78 0.48 8.80 7.74
CA GLU A 78 1.52 9.77 8.13
C GLU A 78 2.63 9.91 7.07
N VAL A 79 3.08 8.79 6.48
CA VAL A 79 4.03 8.81 5.34
C VAL A 79 3.43 9.58 4.16
N LEU A 80 2.17 9.30 3.84
CA LEU A 80 1.45 9.94 2.74
C LEU A 80 1.30 11.44 2.96
N LYS A 81 0.96 11.85 4.19
CA LYS A 81 0.82 13.26 4.55
C LYS A 81 2.14 14.04 4.45
N LYS A 82 3.29 13.38 4.69
CA LYS A 82 4.61 14.01 4.53
C LYS A 82 4.93 14.38 3.08
N VAL A 83 4.37 13.66 2.11
CA VAL A 83 4.66 13.86 0.69
C VAL A 83 3.54 14.60 -0.06
N GLU A 84 2.34 14.72 0.51
CA GLU A 84 1.15 15.24 -0.19
C GLU A 84 1.33 16.68 -0.72
N ASN A 85 2.17 17.49 -0.07
CA ASN A 85 2.43 18.88 -0.45
C ASN A 85 3.69 19.07 -1.31
N LEU A 86 4.39 17.99 -1.64
CA LEU A 86 5.52 18.02 -2.58
C LEU A 86 5.00 18.03 -4.02
N ASP A 87 5.87 18.50 -4.91
CA ASP A 87 5.76 18.36 -6.37
C ASP A 87 6.83 17.33 -6.76
N SER A 88 6.45 16.05 -6.76
CA SER A 88 7.41 14.95 -6.82
C SER A 88 8.06 14.82 -8.20
N ASP A 89 7.30 15.03 -9.27
CA ASP A 89 7.79 14.94 -10.64
C ASP A 89 8.23 16.29 -11.24
N LYS A 90 8.07 17.38 -10.48
CA LYS A 90 8.52 18.73 -10.81
C LYS A 90 7.78 19.34 -12.00
N ASP A 91 6.50 19.01 -12.13
CA ASP A 91 5.64 19.52 -13.20
C ASP A 91 4.91 20.83 -12.83
N GLY A 92 5.07 21.28 -11.58
CA GLY A 92 4.48 22.50 -11.03
C GLY A 92 3.16 22.27 -10.28
N VAL A 93 2.67 21.05 -10.17
CA VAL A 93 1.46 20.68 -9.42
C VAL A 93 1.86 19.88 -8.17
N LYS A 94 1.13 20.08 -7.06
CA LYS A 94 1.37 19.27 -5.86
C LYS A 94 0.76 17.89 -6.02
N ASN A 95 1.39 16.90 -5.41
CA ASN A 95 0.92 15.52 -5.35
C ASN A 95 -0.56 15.43 -4.92
N ILE A 96 -0.97 16.16 -3.87
CA ILE A 96 -2.36 16.13 -3.39
C ILE A 96 -3.36 16.67 -4.42
N ASP A 97 -2.96 17.64 -5.23
CA ASP A 97 -3.85 18.27 -6.20
C ASP A 97 -4.06 17.34 -7.40
N GLU A 98 -3.00 16.68 -7.86
CA GLU A 98 -3.06 15.60 -8.86
C GLU A 98 -3.88 14.41 -8.36
N ILE A 99 -3.63 13.96 -7.14
CA ILE A 99 -4.34 12.82 -6.55
C ILE A 99 -5.84 13.09 -6.47
N LYS A 100 -6.24 14.32 -6.09
CA LYS A 100 -7.65 14.75 -6.06
C LYS A 100 -8.27 14.82 -7.45
N LYS A 101 -7.49 15.15 -8.48
CA LYS A 101 -7.92 15.08 -9.89
C LYS A 101 -7.92 13.66 -10.44
N GLY A 102 -7.37 12.70 -9.70
CA GLY A 102 -7.25 11.30 -10.13
C GLY A 102 -6.13 11.06 -11.14
N THR A 103 -5.12 11.93 -11.14
CA THR A 103 -3.91 11.83 -11.97
C THR A 103 -2.73 11.26 -11.16
N LEU A 104 -1.64 10.86 -11.83
CA LEU A 104 -0.51 10.18 -11.20
C LEU A 104 0.57 11.18 -10.74
N PRO A 105 0.84 11.32 -9.43
CA PRO A 105 1.75 12.32 -8.86
C PRO A 105 3.26 12.07 -9.13
N GLY A 106 3.57 11.09 -9.97
CA GLY A 106 4.93 10.72 -10.35
C GLY A 106 5.11 10.64 -11.85
N ASP A 107 4.16 11.19 -12.62
CA ASP A 107 4.19 11.25 -14.08
C ASP A 107 3.94 12.70 -14.53
N PRO A 108 4.98 13.43 -14.99
CA PRO A 108 4.89 14.86 -15.29
C PRO A 108 4.02 15.19 -16.51
N LYS A 109 3.45 14.16 -17.16
CA LYS A 109 2.50 14.27 -18.26
C LYS A 109 1.05 14.10 -17.81
N SER A 110 0.80 13.88 -16.51
CA SER A 110 -0.49 13.46 -15.96
C SER A 110 -0.97 14.44 -14.88
N LYS A 111 -1.63 15.54 -15.26
CA LYS A 111 -2.00 16.67 -14.38
C LYS A 111 -3.45 17.14 -14.47
#